data_AF-A0A1C6MQB5-F1
#
_entry.id   AF-A0A1C6MQB5-F1
#
_cell.length_a   1.000
_cell.length_b   1.000
_cell.length_c   1.000
_cell.angle_alpha   90.00
_cell.angle_beta   90.00
_cell.angle_gamma   90.00
#
_symmetry.space_group_name_H-M   'P 1'
#
loop_
_entity.id
_entity.type
_entity.pdbx_description
1 polymer ?
#
loop_
_entity_poly.entity_id
_entity_poly.type
_entity_poly.pdbx_seq_one_letter_code
_entity_poly.pdbx_strand_id
1 'polypeptide(L)'
;MTDVLYEFVKQLEAHRADGKELAPLLHAPAVRHLSVPLCHECCGELRAMAEVFQCDEALLAGAILRGALRHMQAHLDDDLDQLAIMANKLLDSPCERASEKI
;
A
#
# COMPACT_ATOMS: atom_id res chain seq x y z
N MET A 1 -1.73 13.33 -8.79
CA MET A 1 -1.74 11.96 -8.25
C MET A 1 -2.34 12.05 -6.87
N THR A 2 -3.62 11.71 -6.72
CA THR A 2 -4.27 11.71 -5.42
C THR A 2 -3.87 10.42 -4.72
N ASP A 3 -3.13 10.56 -3.62
CA ASP A 3 -2.57 9.46 -2.86
C ASP A 3 -3.71 8.53 -2.40
N VAL A 4 -3.69 7.26 -2.82
CA VAL A 4 -4.80 6.31 -2.60
C VAL A 4 -5.07 6.14 -1.10
N LEU A 5 -4.04 6.28 -0.28
CA LEU A 5 -4.15 6.29 1.17
C LEU A 5 -4.90 7.55 1.67
N TYR A 6 -4.62 8.72 1.10
CA TYR A 6 -5.28 9.97 1.46
C TYR A 6 -6.78 9.94 1.13
N GLU A 7 -7.16 9.44 -0.06
CA GLU A 7 -8.59 9.27 -0.39
C GLU A 7 -9.26 8.23 0.51
N PHE A 8 -8.55 7.18 0.90
CA PHE A 8 -9.07 6.20 1.85
C PHE A 8 -9.28 6.81 3.26
N VAL A 9 -8.32 7.57 3.78
CA VAL A 9 -8.46 8.30 5.06
C VAL A 9 -9.64 9.27 5.00
N LYS A 10 -9.79 9.99 3.90
CA LYS A 10 -10.91 10.92 3.69
C LYS A 10 -12.28 10.22 3.67
N GLN A 11 -12.36 9.01 3.12
CA GLN A 11 -13.57 8.19 3.20
C GLN A 11 -13.89 7.74 4.63
N LEU A 12 -12.87 7.40 5.43
CA LEU A 12 -13.05 7.07 6.86
C LEU A 12 -13.56 8.28 7.65
N GLU A 13 -12.98 9.46 7.40
CA GLU A 13 -13.40 10.71 8.04
C GLU A 13 -14.85 11.08 7.67
N ALA A 14 -15.25 10.92 6.41
CA ALA A 14 -16.61 11.18 5.96
C ALA A 14 -17.62 10.22 6.61
N HIS A 15 -17.30 8.91 6.69
CA HIS A 15 -18.16 7.94 7.37
C HIS A 15 -18.32 8.22 8.87
N ARG A 16 -17.23 8.65 9.54
CA ARG A 16 -17.27 9.07 10.94
C ARG A 16 -18.14 10.31 11.13
N ALA A 17 -18.00 11.31 10.26
CA ALA A 17 -18.80 12.54 10.31
C ALA A 17 -20.30 12.26 10.14
N ASP A 18 -20.64 11.27 9.32
CA ASP A 18 -22.02 10.81 9.09
C ASP A 18 -22.56 9.89 10.21
N GLY A 19 -21.76 9.58 11.25
CA GLY A 19 -22.14 8.66 12.32
C GLY A 19 -22.39 7.22 11.87
N LYS A 20 -21.84 6.84 10.70
CA LYS A 20 -21.99 5.50 10.13
C LYS A 20 -20.97 4.55 10.73
N GLU A 21 -21.37 3.31 11.00
CA GLU A 21 -20.43 2.27 11.39
C GLU A 21 -19.39 2.04 10.29
N LEU A 22 -18.12 1.99 10.68
CA LEU A 22 -16.98 1.75 9.77
C LEU A 22 -16.76 0.26 9.50
N ALA A 23 -17.35 -0.62 10.31
CA ALA A 23 -17.20 -2.06 10.19
C ALA A 23 -17.49 -2.60 8.77
N PRO A 24 -18.55 -2.17 8.04
CA PRO A 24 -18.80 -2.66 6.69
C PRO A 24 -17.75 -2.22 5.66
N LEU A 25 -17.17 -1.03 5.83
CA LEU A 25 -16.16 -0.47 4.95
C LEU A 25 -14.80 -1.14 5.15
N LEU A 26 -14.50 -1.48 6.39
CA LEU A 26 -13.25 -2.10 6.82
C LEU A 26 -13.30 -3.63 6.77
N HIS A 27 -14.49 -4.23 6.76
CA HIS A 27 -14.65 -5.67 6.75
C HIS A 27 -14.10 -6.28 5.48
N ALA A 28 -13.39 -7.39 5.68
CA ALA A 28 -12.99 -8.22 4.57
C ALA A 28 -12.82 -9.67 4.97
N PRO A 29 -13.17 -10.61 4.09
CA PRO A 29 -12.97 -12.02 4.34
C PRO A 29 -11.47 -12.29 4.49
N ALA A 30 -11.08 -12.76 5.68
CA ALA A 30 -9.71 -13.18 5.95
C ALA A 30 -9.44 -14.49 5.20
N VAL A 31 -8.55 -14.44 4.20
CA VAL A 31 -8.19 -15.62 3.39
C VAL A 31 -7.03 -16.40 4.03
N ARG A 32 -6.21 -15.72 4.85
CA ARG A 32 -5.08 -16.28 5.62
C ARG A 32 -4.85 -15.46 6.89
N HIS A 33 -4.40 -16.11 7.96
CA HIS A 33 -3.97 -15.42 9.19
C HIS A 33 -2.46 -15.12 9.10
N LEU A 34 -2.09 -13.88 9.38
CA LEU A 34 -0.70 -13.41 9.30
C LEU A 34 -0.35 -12.76 10.64
N SER A 35 0.55 -13.41 11.38
CA SER A 35 1.07 -12.86 12.64
C SER A 35 2.36 -12.13 12.34
N VAL A 36 2.30 -10.80 12.31
CA VAL A 36 3.47 -9.94 12.09
C VAL A 36 3.84 -9.30 13.44
N PRO A 37 5.10 -9.43 13.90
CA PRO A 37 5.54 -8.70 15.07
C PRO A 37 5.58 -7.20 14.74
N LEU A 38 4.82 -6.41 15.49
CA LEU A 38 4.85 -4.95 15.42
C LEU A 38 5.74 -4.42 16.55
N CYS A 39 6.48 -3.34 16.28
CA CYS A 39 7.22 -2.65 17.34
C CYS A 39 6.25 -1.90 18.27
N HIS A 40 6.72 -1.57 19.48
CA HIS A 40 5.88 -0.94 20.51
C HIS A 40 5.31 0.41 20.06
N GLU A 41 6.06 1.20 19.30
CA GLU A 41 5.63 2.50 18.77
C GLU A 41 4.46 2.33 17.80
N CYS A 42 4.58 1.45 16.79
CA CYS A 42 3.50 1.18 15.84
C CYS A 42 2.23 0.65 16.53
N CYS A 43 2.36 -0.17 17.58
CA CYS A 43 1.21 -0.61 18.38
C CYS A 43 0.53 0.56 19.09
N GLY A 44 1.30 1.52 19.61
CA GLY A 44 0.77 2.73 20.25
C GLY A 44 0.01 3.61 19.27
N GLU A 45 0.58 3.85 18.10
CA GLU A 45 -0.05 4.64 17.02
C GLU A 45 -1.33 3.98 16.51
N LEU A 46 -1.30 2.66 16.26
CA LEU A 46 -2.46 1.91 15.80
C LEU A 46 -3.62 2.01 16.80
N ARG A 47 -3.33 1.89 18.11
CA ARG A 47 -4.33 2.01 19.16
C ARG A 47 -4.93 3.42 19.22
N ALA A 48 -4.08 4.45 19.16
CA ALA A 48 -4.55 5.84 19.13
C ALA A 48 -5.45 6.11 17.92
N MET A 49 -5.10 5.59 16.74
CA MET A 49 -5.95 5.70 15.55
C MET A 49 -7.26 4.93 15.69
N ALA A 50 -7.21 3.71 16.21
CA ALA A 50 -8.40 2.89 16.45
C ALA A 50 -9.39 3.57 17.39
N GLU A 51 -8.91 4.25 18.43
CA GLU A 51 -9.74 5.08 19.33
C GLU A 51 -10.39 6.25 18.59
N VAL A 52 -9.63 6.98 17.75
CA VAL A 52 -10.15 8.10 16.95
C VAL A 52 -11.27 7.66 16.01
N PHE A 53 -11.10 6.49 15.38
CA PHE A 53 -12.07 5.92 14.45
C PHE A 53 -13.12 5.02 15.12
N GLN A 54 -13.06 4.81 16.44
CA GLN A 54 -13.96 3.93 17.18
C GLN A 54 -14.11 2.53 16.54
N CYS A 55 -12.99 1.90 16.20
CA CYS A 55 -12.97 0.59 15.55
C CYS A 55 -11.92 -0.35 16.19
N ASP A 56 -12.00 -1.64 15.87
CA ASP A 56 -11.06 -2.66 16.35
C ASP A 56 -9.66 -2.48 15.74
N GLU A 57 -8.61 -2.63 16.54
CA GLU A 57 -7.23 -2.42 16.09
C GLU A 57 -6.83 -3.39 14.97
N ALA A 58 -7.26 -4.65 15.03
CA ALA A 58 -6.91 -5.65 14.02
C ALA A 58 -7.63 -5.36 12.69
N LEU A 59 -8.87 -4.90 12.78
CA LEU A 59 -9.67 -4.46 11.62
C LEU A 59 -9.02 -3.23 10.94
N LEU A 60 -8.57 -2.24 11.74
CA LEU A 60 -7.86 -1.06 11.22
C LEU A 60 -6.50 -1.44 10.60
N ALA A 61 -5.71 -2.29 11.26
CA ALA A 61 -4.44 -2.78 10.74
C ALA A 61 -4.61 -3.52 9.40
N GLY A 62 -5.64 -4.36 9.30
CA GLY A 62 -5.97 -5.07 8.06
C GLY A 62 -6.32 -4.13 6.91
N ALA A 63 -7.04 -3.04 7.19
CA ALA A 63 -7.37 -2.02 6.21
C ALA A 63 -6.13 -1.22 5.76
N ILE A 64 -5.27 -0.81 6.70
CA ILE A 64 -4.01 -0.11 6.40
C ILE A 64 -3.10 -0.99 5.53
N LEU A 65 -2.89 -2.24 5.93
CA LEU A 65 -2.06 -3.19 5.16
C LEU A 65 -2.59 -3.38 3.74
N ARG A 66 -3.91 -3.44 3.57
CA ARG A 66 -4.52 -3.53 2.25
C ARG A 66 -4.30 -2.27 1.41
N GLY A 67 -4.46 -1.10 2.01
CA GLY A 67 -4.16 0.17 1.33
C GLY A 67 -2.72 0.21 0.86
N ALA A 68 -1.79 -0.15 1.73
CA ALA A 68 -0.36 -0.24 1.41
C ALA A 68 -0.07 -1.26 0.29
N LEU A 69 -0.67 -2.46 0.35
CA LEU A 69 -0.51 -3.48 -0.69
C LEU A 69 -1.06 -3.04 -2.04
N ARG A 70 -2.23 -2.37 -2.06
CA ARG A 70 -2.79 -1.81 -3.31
C ARG A 70 -1.92 -0.70 -3.87
N HIS A 71 -1.37 0.15 -3.02
CA HIS A 71 -0.44 1.20 -3.43
C HIS A 71 0.83 0.58 -4.04
N MET A 72 1.45 -0.38 -3.36
CA MET A 72 2.59 -1.13 -3.88
C MET A 72 2.28 -1.82 -5.21
N GLN A 73 1.12 -2.48 -5.33
CA GLN A 73 0.69 -3.10 -6.59
C GLN A 73 0.53 -2.08 -7.71
N ALA A 74 -0.06 -0.92 -7.43
CA ALA A 74 -0.31 0.11 -8.44
C ALA A 74 0.99 0.74 -8.99
N HIS A 75 2.08 0.69 -8.23
CA HIS A 75 3.37 1.25 -8.62
C HIS A 75 4.37 0.15 -9.05
N LEU A 76 3.99 -1.12 -8.88
CA LEU A 76 4.81 -2.27 -9.30
C LEU A 76 5.00 -2.29 -10.81
N ASP A 77 3.95 -1.96 -11.56
CA ASP A 77 4.00 -1.90 -13.02
C ASP A 77 4.93 -0.76 -13.49
N ASP A 78 4.85 0.41 -12.86
CA ASP A 78 5.75 1.54 -13.14
C ASP A 78 7.22 1.22 -12.82
N ASP A 79 7.47 0.52 -11.70
CA ASP A 79 8.81 0.08 -11.30
C ASP A 79 9.35 -1.00 -12.24
N LEU A 80 8.51 -1.92 -12.72
CA LEU A 80 8.86 -2.95 -13.70
C LEU A 80 9.16 -2.34 -15.06
N ASP A 81 8.40 -1.32 -15.49
CA ASP A 81 8.66 -0.58 -16.72
C ASP A 81 9.98 0.20 -16.63
N GLN A 82 10.27 0.83 -15.49
CA GLN A 82 11.56 1.48 -15.26
C GLN A 82 12.71 0.46 -15.32
N LEU A 83 12.55 -0.71 -14.71
CA LEU A 83 13.52 -1.79 -14.77
C LEU A 83 13.73 -2.30 -16.20
N ALA A 84 12.67 -2.45 -16.99
CA ALA A 84 12.76 -2.84 -18.40
C ALA A 84 13.48 -1.78 -19.25
N ILE A 85 13.18 -0.50 -19.03
CA ILE A 85 13.88 0.63 -19.68
C ILE A 85 15.36 0.65 -19.29
N MET A 86 15.68 0.45 -18.02
CA MET A 86 17.07 0.39 -17.55
C MET A 86 17.80 -0.82 -18.13
N ALA A 87 17.16 -1.99 -18.19
CA ALA A 87 17.72 -3.20 -18.80
C ALA A 87 17.98 -2.99 -20.30
N ASN A 88 17.04 -2.41 -21.05
CA ASN A 88 17.25 -2.08 -22.46
C ASN A 88 18.39 -1.08 -22.66
N LYS A 89 18.49 -0.03 -21.83
CA LYS A 89 19.63 0.92 -21.87
C LYS A 89 20.98 0.27 -21.54
N LEU A 90 20.99 -0.77 -20.70
CA LEU A 90 22.18 -1.54 -20.37
C LEU A 90 22.55 -2.53 -21.49
N LEU A 91 21.56 -3.08 -22.21
CA LEU A 91 21.76 -3.94 -23.38
C LEU A 91 22.25 -3.12 -24.61
N ASP A 92 21.74 -1.91 -24.79
CA ASP A 92 22.24 -0.92 -25.77
C ASP A 92 23.60 -0.31 -25.37
N SER A 93 24.12 -0.67 -24.19
CA SER A 93 25.46 -0.30 -23.73
C SER A 93 26.46 -1.39 -24.12
N PRO A 94 27.73 -1.02 -24.32
CA PRO A 94 28.52 -0.96 -25.55
C PRO A 94 28.67 -2.25 -26.40
N CYS A 95 27.89 -3.30 -26.18
CA CYS A 95 28.02 -4.55 -26.94
C CYS A 95 27.64 -4.38 -28.43
N GLU A 96 26.69 -3.50 -28.77
CA GLU A 96 26.37 -3.19 -30.18
C GLU A 96 27.51 -2.44 -30.89
N ARG A 97 28.20 -1.53 -30.20
CA ARG A 97 29.35 -0.79 -30.75
C ARG A 97 30.60 -1.65 -30.98
N ALA A 98 30.66 -2.84 -30.37
CA ALA A 98 31.70 -3.83 -30.61
C ALA A 98 31.37 -4.76 -31.79
N SER A 99 30.08 -4.99 -32.07
CA SER A 99 29.64 -5.85 -33.18
C SER A 99 29.62 -5.14 -34.55
N GLU A 100 29.50 -3.81 -34.59
CA GLU A 100 29.58 -3.04 -35.85
C GLU A 100 31.04 -2.77 -36.33
N LYS A 101 32.05 -3.29 -35.62
CA LYS A 101 33.46 -3.14 -35.95
C LYS A 101 34.16 -4.44 -36.42
N ILE A 102 33.40 -5.50 -36.71
CA ILE A 102 33.88 -6.72 -37.38
C ILE A 102 33.25 -6.77 -38.77
#